data_AF-A0A349GXC4-F1
#
_entry.id   AF-A0A349GXC4-F1
#
_cell.length_a   1.000
_cell.length_b   1.000
_cell.length_c   1.000
_cell.angle_alpha   90.00
_cell.angle_beta   90.00
_cell.angle_gamma   90.00
#
_symmetry.space_group_name_H-M   'P 1'
#
loop_
_entity.id
_entity.type
_entity.pdbx_description
1 polymer ?
#
loop_
_entity_poly.entity_id
_entity_poly.type
_entity_poly.pdbx_seq_one_letter_code
_entity_poly.pdbx_strand_id
1 'polypeptide(L)'
;MSVPSQAWIGSREGVAAPLFRREFACPHPLAAAHLCISGLGYHEVWINGGRVGDHVLDPAQTDYDSRVFYVRHEVAALLRTGTNVIGVVLGNGWYHQDKVWGTNGFSYGQPRLMAELHLRYVDGTNEVVRA
;
A
#
# COMPACT_ATOMS: atom_id res chain seq x y z
N MET A 1 10.98 20.88 11.30
CA MET A 1 11.55 19.60 10.81
C MET A 1 10.68 19.16 9.65
N SER A 2 11.19 19.27 8.42
CA SER A 2 10.43 18.93 7.20
C SER A 2 10.31 17.41 7.12
N VAL A 3 9.09 16.89 7.24
CA VAL A 3 8.80 15.51 6.86
C VAL A 3 8.79 15.53 5.33
N PRO A 4 9.65 14.79 4.62
CA PRO A 4 9.61 14.77 3.17
C PRO A 4 8.20 14.35 2.74
N SER A 5 7.59 15.13 1.84
CA SER A 5 6.22 14.88 1.36
C SER A 5 6.12 13.47 0.80
N GLN A 6 5.35 12.60 1.46
CA GLN A 6 4.90 11.34 0.89
C GLN A 6 4.11 11.67 -0.38
N ALA A 7 4.43 11.00 -1.48
CA ALA A 7 3.75 11.19 -2.75
C ALA A 7 2.92 9.95 -3.06
N TRP A 8 1.68 10.18 -3.50
CA TRP A 8 0.88 9.14 -4.11
C TRP A 8 1.53 8.66 -5.41
N ILE A 9 1.75 7.36 -5.54
CA ILE A 9 2.17 6.76 -6.82
C ILE A 9 0.97 6.17 -7.55
N GLY A 10 1.01 6.19 -8.87
CA GLY A 10 -0.06 5.67 -9.73
C GLY A 10 0.51 4.99 -10.96
N SER A 11 -0.33 4.22 -11.65
CA SER A 11 -0.01 3.68 -12.96
C SER A 11 -0.25 4.70 -14.06
N ARG A 12 0.05 4.33 -15.31
CA ARG A 12 -0.51 5.01 -16.48
C ARG A 12 -2.04 4.90 -16.46
N GLU A 13 -2.72 5.85 -17.08
CA GLU A 13 -4.18 5.82 -17.21
C GLU A 13 -4.66 4.61 -18.01
N GLY A 14 -5.87 4.13 -17.70
CA GLY A 14 -6.49 3.01 -18.40
C GLY A 14 -5.97 1.62 -18.03
N VAL A 15 -4.98 1.52 -17.12
CA VAL A 15 -4.52 0.22 -16.60
C VAL A 15 -5.55 -0.28 -15.57
N ALA A 16 -6.26 -1.34 -15.93
CA ALA A 16 -7.15 -2.02 -15.00
C ALA A 16 -6.33 -2.75 -13.92
N ALA A 17 -6.75 -2.62 -12.67
CA ALA A 17 -6.15 -3.26 -11.50
C ALA A 17 -4.61 -3.22 -11.48
N PRO A 18 -3.99 -2.03 -11.43
CA PRO A 18 -2.54 -1.89 -11.58
C PRO A 18 -1.77 -2.60 -10.47
N LEU A 19 -0.68 -3.25 -10.86
CA LEU A 19 0.24 -3.98 -9.99
C LEU A 19 1.50 -3.16 -9.74
N PHE A 20 1.86 -3.01 -8.47
CA PHE A 20 3.09 -2.37 -8.01
C PHE A 20 3.97 -3.43 -7.36
N ARG A 21 5.29 -3.38 -7.63
CA ARG A 21 6.28 -4.27 -7.02
C ARG A 21 7.47 -3.45 -6.55
N ARG A 22 7.97 -3.74 -5.36
CA ARG A 22 9.26 -3.22 -4.88
C ARG A 22 10.08 -4.34 -4.24
N GLU A 23 11.37 -4.33 -4.57
CA GLU A 23 12.37 -5.14 -3.89
C GLU A 23 13.13 -4.28 -2.88
N PHE A 24 13.48 -4.86 -1.74
CA PHE A 24 14.24 -4.22 -0.67
C PHE A 24 15.02 -5.25 0.14
N ALA A 25 16.03 -4.81 0.88
CA ALA A 25 16.88 -5.67 1.69
C ALA A 25 16.65 -5.43 3.18
N CYS A 26 16.65 -6.51 3.96
CA CYS A 26 16.74 -6.46 5.42
C CYS A 26 18.11 -7.02 5.83
N PRO A 27 19.11 -6.17 6.12
CA PRO A 27 20.49 -6.61 6.35
C PRO A 27 20.64 -7.46 7.63
N HIS A 28 19.73 -7.29 8.60
CA HIS A 28 19.78 -7.93 9.91
C HIS A 28 18.42 -8.56 10.26
N PRO A 29 18.37 -9.44 11.28
CA PRO A 29 17.10 -9.95 11.81
C PRO A 29 16.19 -8.82 12.32
N LEU A 30 14.89 -8.93 12.03
CA LEU A 30 13.88 -7.97 12.46
C LEU A 30 13.37 -8.31 13.87
N ALA A 31 13.25 -7.30 14.72
CA ALA A 31 12.54 -7.37 15.99
C ALA A 31 11.03 -7.11 15.80
N ALA A 32 10.66 -6.25 14.83
CA ALA A 32 9.27 -6.00 14.44
C ALA A 32 9.21 -5.37 13.04
N ALA A 33 8.04 -5.47 12.41
CA ALA A 33 7.78 -4.77 11.15
C ALA A 33 6.28 -4.50 10.99
N HIS A 34 5.93 -3.27 10.64
CA HIS A 34 4.55 -2.88 10.35
C HIS A 34 4.44 -2.17 9.00
N LEU A 35 3.43 -2.56 8.22
CA LEU A 35 3.04 -1.91 6.98
C LEU A 35 1.87 -0.98 7.25
N CYS A 36 2.01 0.30 6.93
CA CYS A 36 0.91 1.26 6.83
C CYS A 36 0.64 1.51 5.34
N ILE A 37 -0.57 1.25 4.87
CA ILE A 37 -0.89 1.32 3.44
C ILE A 37 -2.27 1.90 3.18
N SER A 38 -2.39 2.69 2.12
CA SER A 38 -3.65 3.13 1.56
C SER A 38 -3.64 3.00 0.04
N GLY A 39 -4.67 2.35 -0.51
CA GLY A 39 -5.04 2.48 -1.91
C GLY A 39 -6.21 3.45 -2.03
N LEU A 40 -6.09 4.50 -2.85
CA LEU A 40 -7.25 5.27 -3.29
C LEU A 40 -8.08 4.38 -4.21
N GLY A 41 -9.18 3.85 -3.66
CA GLY A 41 -9.93 2.74 -4.23
C GLY A 41 -9.85 1.56 -3.28
N TYR A 42 -9.37 0.41 -3.77
CA TYR A 42 -9.04 -0.74 -2.94
C TYR A 42 -7.61 -1.20 -3.17
N HIS A 43 -7.08 -2.02 -2.26
CA HIS A 43 -5.80 -2.68 -2.41
C HIS A 43 -5.80 -4.10 -1.86
N GLU A 44 -4.92 -4.94 -2.39
CA GLU A 44 -4.46 -6.17 -1.74
C GLU A 44 -2.93 -6.23 -1.78
N VAL A 45 -2.33 -6.78 -0.72
CA VAL A 45 -0.87 -6.81 -0.55
C VAL A 45 -0.35 -8.23 -0.36
N TRP A 46 0.81 -8.49 -0.97
CA TRP A 46 1.60 -9.69 -0.78
C TRP A 46 3.04 -9.34 -0.42
N ILE A 47 3.62 -10.08 0.51
CA ILE A 47 5.04 -10.02 0.84
C ILE A 47 5.61 -11.42 0.66
N ASN A 48 6.64 -11.54 -0.18
CA ASN A 48 7.30 -12.81 -0.49
C ASN A 48 6.35 -13.94 -0.92
N GLY A 49 5.24 -13.59 -1.59
CA GLY A 49 4.19 -14.53 -2.02
C GLY A 49 3.12 -14.83 -0.96
N GLY A 50 3.32 -14.45 0.30
CA GLY A 50 2.31 -14.55 1.35
C GLY A 50 1.36 -13.35 1.33
N ARG A 51 0.05 -13.59 1.43
CA ARG A 51 -0.95 -12.53 1.54
C ARG A 51 -0.80 -11.81 2.88
N VAL A 52 -0.89 -10.48 2.88
CA VAL A 52 -0.89 -9.67 4.10
C VAL A 52 -2.31 -9.52 4.61
N GLY A 53 -2.56 -9.99 5.83
CA GLY A 53 -3.88 -9.95 6.46
C GLY A 53 -4.94 -10.81 5.75
N ASP A 54 -6.16 -10.77 6.29
CA ASP A 54 -7.34 -11.48 5.79
C ASP A 54 -8.44 -10.54 5.29
N HIS A 55 -8.27 -9.22 5.48
CA HIS A 55 -9.22 -8.21 5.05
C HIS A 55 -9.49 -8.27 3.54
N VAL A 56 -10.67 -7.79 3.17
CA VAL A 56 -11.13 -7.66 1.77
C VAL A 56 -11.74 -6.28 1.60
N LEU A 57 -11.61 -5.71 0.41
CA LEU A 57 -12.14 -4.38 0.08
C LEU A 57 -11.59 -3.28 1.00
N ASP A 58 -10.31 -3.41 1.37
CA ASP A 58 -9.59 -2.37 2.11
C ASP A 58 -9.02 -1.30 1.17
N PRO A 59 -8.95 -0.02 1.60
CA PRO A 59 -9.49 0.50 2.86
C PRO A 59 -11.01 0.76 2.78
N ALA A 60 -11.64 1.01 3.94
CA ALA A 60 -13.03 1.42 4.02
C ALA A 60 -13.31 2.72 3.22
N GLN A 61 -14.51 2.81 2.65
CA GLN A 61 -14.96 3.96 1.87
C GLN A 61 -15.08 5.23 2.73
N THR A 62 -14.63 6.35 2.17
CA THR A 62 -14.80 7.70 2.73
C THR A 62 -15.16 8.70 1.64
N ASP A 63 -15.45 9.93 2.02
CA ASP A 63 -15.33 11.07 1.11
C ASP A 63 -13.84 11.40 0.93
N TYR A 64 -13.28 11.06 -0.22
CA TYR A 64 -11.84 11.10 -0.49
C TYR A 64 -11.27 12.52 -0.65
N ASP A 65 -12.12 13.52 -0.94
CA ASP A 65 -11.72 14.93 -0.94
C ASP A 65 -11.44 15.46 0.47
N SER A 66 -12.10 14.85 1.46
CA SER A 66 -12.04 15.26 2.87
C SER A 66 -11.13 14.35 3.72
N ARG A 67 -11.08 13.05 3.42
CA ARG A 67 -10.40 12.06 4.26
C ARG A 67 -10.03 10.81 3.47
N VAL A 68 -8.84 10.29 3.75
CA VAL A 68 -8.39 8.98 3.30
C VAL A 68 -8.01 8.12 4.51
N PHE A 69 -8.49 6.89 4.56
CA PHE A 69 -8.06 5.91 5.57
C PHE A 69 -6.88 5.10 5.08
N TYR A 70 -6.01 4.70 6.02
CA TYR A 70 -4.96 3.71 5.79
C TYR A 70 -5.18 2.54 6.74
N VAL A 71 -4.61 1.40 6.39
CA VAL A 71 -4.64 0.17 7.20
C VAL A 71 -3.22 -0.13 7.67
N ARG A 72 -3.10 -0.64 8.90
CA ARG A 72 -1.84 -1.08 9.47
C ARG A 72 -1.84 -2.59 9.66
N HIS A 73 -0.80 -3.26 9.17
CA HIS A 73 -0.57 -4.69 9.36
C HIS A 73 0.76 -4.96 10.04
N GLU A 74 0.80 -5.91 10.97
CA GLU A 74 2.06 -6.48 11.46
C GLU A 74 2.52 -7.55 10.46
N VAL A 75 3.74 -7.40 9.94
CA VAL A 75 4.23 -8.18 8.78
C VAL A 75 5.58 -8.86 9.01
N ALA A 76 6.13 -8.79 10.22
CA ALA A 76 7.45 -9.37 10.54
C ALA A 76 7.56 -10.85 10.15
N ALA A 77 6.50 -11.64 10.34
CA ALA A 77 6.47 -13.07 10.03
C ALA A 77 6.53 -13.39 8.52
N LEU A 78 6.26 -12.41 7.64
CA LEU A 78 6.33 -12.56 6.18
C LEU A 78 7.70 -12.16 5.61
N LEU A 79 8.56 -11.57 6.44
CA LEU A 79 9.86 -11.04 6.05
C LEU A 79 10.99 -11.99 6.45
N ARG A 80 12.12 -11.87 5.76
CA ARG A 80 13.35 -12.63 6.02
C ARG A 80 14.57 -11.73 5.98
N THR A 81 15.67 -12.13 6.61
CA THR A 81 16.97 -11.48 6.40
C THR A 81 17.40 -11.65 4.94
N GLY A 82 17.99 -10.60 4.36
CA GLY A 82 18.32 -10.53 2.94
C GLY A 82 17.21 -9.90 2.09
N THR A 83 17.07 -10.35 0.85
CA THR A 83 16.15 -9.75 -0.12
C THR A 83 14.69 -10.15 0.10
N ASN A 84 13.82 -9.14 0.13
CA ASN A 84 12.37 -9.25 0.25
C ASN A 84 11.68 -8.53 -0.90
N VAL A 85 10.46 -8.97 -1.19
CA VAL A 85 9.62 -8.38 -2.25
C VAL A 85 8.24 -8.09 -1.67
N ILE A 86 7.76 -6.87 -1.90
CA ILE A 86 6.37 -6.48 -1.66
C ILE A 86 5.67 -6.24 -3.00
N GLY A 87 4.45 -6.74 -3.12
CA GLY A 87 3.56 -6.54 -4.26
C GLY A 87 2.22 -5.99 -3.79
N VAL A 88 1.66 -5.05 -4.54
CA VAL A 88 0.33 -4.47 -4.27
C VAL A 88 -0.46 -4.47 -5.57
N VAL A 89 -1.69 -4.97 -5.53
CA VAL A 89 -2.68 -4.73 -6.58
C VAL A 89 -3.63 -3.64 -6.10
N LEU A 90 -3.96 -2.68 -6.97
CA LEU A 90 -5.05 -1.74 -6.70
C LEU A 90 -6.33 -2.17 -7.39
N GLY A 91 -7.46 -1.77 -6.85
CA GLY A 91 -8.77 -1.84 -7.49
C GLY A 91 -9.39 -0.45 -7.56
N ASN A 92 -10.28 -0.23 -8.52
CA ASN A 92 -11.03 1.02 -8.64
C ASN A 92 -11.70 1.44 -7.32
N GLY A 93 -12.28 0.45 -6.62
CA GLY A 93 -13.07 0.65 -5.42
C GLY A 93 -14.08 1.79 -5.58
N TRP A 94 -14.43 2.48 -4.50
CA TRP A 94 -15.31 3.64 -4.55
C TRP A 94 -14.63 4.92 -5.05
N TYR A 95 -13.32 4.89 -5.27
CA TYR A 95 -12.55 6.06 -5.71
C TYR A 95 -12.69 6.33 -7.21
N HIS A 96 -12.68 5.29 -8.04
CA HIS A 96 -12.71 5.41 -9.50
C HIS A 96 -13.94 4.71 -10.08
N GLN A 97 -15.11 5.36 -10.02
CA GLN A 97 -16.39 4.75 -10.37
C GLN A 97 -16.87 5.17 -11.78
N ASP A 98 -16.21 4.64 -12.79
CA ASP A 98 -16.45 4.91 -14.21
C ASP A 98 -17.42 3.94 -14.89
N LYS A 99 -17.92 2.92 -14.17
CA LYS A 99 -18.76 1.84 -14.73
C LYS A 99 -20.25 2.03 -14.46
N VAL A 100 -20.64 2.12 -13.20
CA VAL A 100 -22.06 2.06 -12.80
C VAL A 100 -22.77 3.40 -13.03
N TRP A 101 -22.09 4.52 -12.78
CA TRP A 101 -22.66 5.87 -12.88
C TRP A 101 -22.20 6.66 -14.11
N GLY A 102 -21.67 5.96 -15.12
CA GLY A 102 -21.19 6.54 -16.38
C GLY A 102 -19.86 7.28 -16.26
N THR A 103 -19.38 7.83 -17.38
CA THR A 103 -18.05 8.45 -17.54
C THR A 103 -17.81 9.72 -16.70
N ASN A 104 -18.87 10.34 -16.18
CA ASN A 104 -18.82 11.49 -15.27
C ASN A 104 -19.41 11.18 -13.87
N GLY A 105 -19.64 9.90 -13.55
CA GLY A 105 -20.15 9.47 -12.25
C GLY A 105 -19.12 9.64 -11.13
N PHE A 106 -19.52 9.35 -9.87
CA PHE A 106 -18.81 9.50 -8.57
C PHE A 106 -17.32 9.08 -8.53
N SER A 107 -16.48 9.74 -9.31
CA SER A 107 -15.09 9.41 -9.52
C SER A 107 -14.22 10.56 -9.03
N TYR A 108 -13.28 10.22 -8.16
CA TYR A 108 -12.29 11.14 -7.59
C TYR A 108 -10.98 11.11 -8.41
N GLY A 109 -10.82 10.14 -9.32
CA GLY A 109 -9.67 10.00 -10.20
C GLY A 109 -9.20 8.56 -10.35
N GLN A 110 -8.01 8.37 -10.93
CA GLN A 110 -7.41 7.04 -11.08
C GLN A 110 -6.87 6.49 -9.75
N PRO A 111 -6.92 5.16 -9.51
CA PRO A 111 -6.36 4.56 -8.31
C PRO A 111 -4.90 4.91 -8.08
N ARG A 112 -4.55 5.19 -6.82
CA ARG A 112 -3.17 5.51 -6.38
C ARG A 112 -2.82 4.78 -5.10
N LEU A 113 -1.54 4.58 -4.88
CA LEU A 113 -0.98 3.90 -3.73
C LEU A 113 -0.12 4.86 -2.92
N MET A 114 -0.19 4.73 -1.60
CA MET A 114 0.81 5.22 -0.67
C MET A 114 1.06 4.14 0.36
N ALA A 115 2.33 3.82 0.61
CA ALA A 115 2.69 2.81 1.60
C ALA A 115 3.99 3.13 2.33
N GLU A 116 4.04 2.78 3.61
CA GLU A 116 5.26 2.75 4.40
C GLU A 116 5.40 1.42 5.12
N LEU A 117 6.49 0.72 4.86
CA LEU A 117 6.93 -0.43 5.63
C LEU A 117 8.00 0.02 6.61
N HIS A 118 7.67 0.00 7.89
CA HIS A 118 8.57 0.33 8.98
C HIS A 118 9.21 -0.95 9.50
N LEU A 119 10.53 -0.94 9.59
CA LEU A 119 11.37 -2.06 9.97
C LEU A 119 12.14 -1.69 11.23
N ARG A 120 12.05 -2.52 12.27
CA ARG A 120 12.87 -2.41 13.48
C ARG A 120 13.73 -3.65 13.59
N TYR A 121 15.05 -3.45 13.63
CA TYR A 121 16.03 -4.53 13.71
C TYR A 121 16.38 -4.87 15.17
N VAL A 122 16.87 -6.08 15.39
CA VAL A 122 17.27 -6.57 16.73
C VAL A 122 18.43 -5.76 17.31
N ASP A 123 19.29 -5.19 16.46
CA ASP A 123 20.40 -4.31 16.87
C ASP A 123 19.96 -2.89 17.29
N GLY A 124 18.64 -2.62 17.25
CA GLY A 124 18.05 -1.33 17.61
C GLY A 124 17.95 -0.33 16.47
N THR A 125 18.48 -0.63 15.28
CA THR A 125 18.34 0.23 14.09
C THR A 125 16.92 0.18 13.52
N ASN A 126 16.53 1.24 12.81
CA ASN A 126 15.21 1.33 12.17
C ASN A 126 15.36 1.79 10.72
N GLU A 127 14.46 1.32 9.87
CA GLU A 127 14.40 1.67 8.45
C GLU A 127 12.93 1.84 8.03
N VAL A 128 12.69 2.72 7.05
CA VAL A 128 11.36 2.87 6.43
C VAL A 128 11.48 2.75 4.93
N VAL A 129 10.88 1.71 4.37
CA VAL A 129 10.73 1.50 2.93
C VAL A 129 9.41 2.13 2.49
N ARG A 130 9.46 3.07 1.54
CA ARG A 130 8.29 3.87 1.11
C ARG A 130 7.83 3.52 -0.30
N ALA A 131 6.56 3.72 -0.61
CA ALA A 131 6.04 3.72 -1.97
C ALA A 131 5.03 4.84 -2.13
#